data_AF-A0A327NEK1-F1
#
_entry.id   AF-A0A327NEK1-F1
#
_cell.length_a   1.000
_cell.length_b   1.000
_cell.length_c   1.000
_cell.angle_alpha   90.00
_cell.angle_beta   90.00
_cell.angle_gamma   90.00
#
_symmetry.space_group_name_H-M   'P 1'
#
loop_
_entity.id
_entity.type
_entity.pdbx_description
1 polymer ?
#
loop_
_entity_poly.entity_id
_entity_poly.type
_entity_poly.pdbx_seq_one_letter_code
_entity_poly.pdbx_strand_id
1 'polypeptide(L)'
;MTIEGLRVVDELRGNPRRPVQQYPAPKKSILTLPCFGQPVDDLKTMQEALTTHVVRCAEKLRRQQSAACLVTVYLQTNPFRTDQPQYLNSQATALPHPTNATPELPQYD
;
A
#
# COMPACT_ATOMS: atom_id res chain seq x y z
N MET A 1 28.95 -1.82 13.53
CA MET A 1 27.57 -2.21 13.92
C MET A 1 26.70 -0.97 13.89
N THR A 2 25.52 -1.05 13.26
CA THR A 2 24.50 0.01 13.29
C THR A 2 23.82 0.06 14.67
N ILE A 3 23.32 1.24 15.06
CA ILE A 3 22.64 1.48 16.35
C ILE A 3 21.48 0.48 16.57
N GLU A 4 20.74 0.14 15.52
CA GLU A 4 19.65 -0.84 15.59
C GLU A 4 20.14 -2.26 15.87
N GLY A 5 21.30 -2.66 15.32
CA GLY A 5 21.87 -3.97 15.61
C GLY A 5 22.25 -4.14 17.07
N LEU A 6 22.82 -3.08 17.69
CA LEU A 6 23.15 -3.08 19.11
C LEU A 6 21.88 -3.18 19.98
N ARG A 7 20.81 -2.48 19.59
CA ARG A 7 19.51 -2.51 20.28
C ARG A 7 18.87 -3.89 20.22
N VAL A 8 18.92 -4.55 19.07
CA VAL A 8 18.39 -5.92 18.89
C VAL A 8 19.18 -6.91 19.76
N VAL A 9 20.51 -6.83 19.79
CA VAL A 9 21.34 -7.69 20.65
C VAL A 9 20.97 -7.54 22.13
N ASP A 10 20.67 -6.32 22.57
CA ASP A 10 20.30 -6.05 23.95
C ASP A 10 18.86 -6.47 24.29
N GLU A 11 17.92 -6.33 23.36
CA GLU A 11 16.57 -6.89 23.46
C GLU A 11 16.62 -8.42 23.60
N LEU A 12 17.45 -9.11 22.81
CA LEU A 12 17.65 -10.57 22.89
C LEU A 12 18.29 -11.02 24.21
N ARG A 13 19.01 -10.13 24.90
CA ARG A 13 19.56 -10.38 26.25
C ARG A 13 18.55 -10.14 27.37
N GLY A 14 17.30 -9.85 27.03
CA GLY A 14 16.22 -9.65 28.00
C GLY A 14 16.04 -8.21 28.46
N ASN A 15 16.73 -7.23 27.84
CA ASN A 15 16.55 -5.81 28.13
C ASN A 15 15.61 -5.18 27.09
N PRO A 16 14.29 -5.08 27.32
CA PRO A 16 13.37 -4.50 26.36
C PRO A 16 13.71 -3.03 26.12
N ARG A 17 14.18 -2.70 24.91
CA ARG A 17 14.53 -1.32 24.51
C ARG A 17 13.33 -0.57 23.93
N ARG A 18 12.34 -1.27 23.39
CA ARG A 18 11.07 -0.69 22.92
C ARG A 18 9.87 -1.29 23.65
N PRO A 19 8.96 -0.46 24.18
CA PRO A 19 7.70 -0.96 24.71
C PRO A 19 6.86 -1.51 23.55
N VAL A 20 6.28 -2.70 23.73
CA VAL A 20 5.30 -3.25 22.81
C VAL A 20 4.06 -2.36 22.87
N GLN A 21 3.72 -1.73 21.75
CA GLN A 21 2.60 -0.82 21.68
C GLN A 21 1.29 -1.62 21.76
N GLN A 22 0.55 -1.51 22.88
CA GLN A 22 -0.70 -2.24 23.10
C GLN A 22 -1.83 -1.76 22.17
N TYR A 23 -1.79 -0.48 21.79
CA TYR A 23 -2.71 0.13 20.82
C TYR A 23 -1.88 0.77 19.70
N PRO A 24 -1.78 0.15 18.52
CA PRO A 24 -1.02 0.72 17.42
C PRO A 24 -1.66 2.04 16.98
N ALA A 25 -0.81 3.01 16.65
CA ALA A 25 -1.28 4.29 16.12
C ALA A 25 -2.06 4.09 14.80
N PRO A 26 -2.98 5.01 14.46
CA PRO A 26 -3.67 4.98 13.16
C PRO A 26 -2.66 4.91 12.01
N LYS A 27 -2.98 4.12 10.98
CA LYS A 27 -2.08 3.93 9.83
C LYS A 27 -1.90 5.26 9.11
N LYS A 28 -0.65 5.62 8.83
CA LYS A 28 -0.29 6.82 8.05
C LYS A 28 -0.52 6.65 6.55
N SER A 29 -0.53 5.40 6.08
CA SER A 29 -0.82 5.04 4.70
C SER A 29 -1.67 3.77 4.67
N ILE A 30 -2.59 3.71 3.71
CA ILE A 30 -3.43 2.53 3.47
C ILE A 30 -3.10 2.02 2.08
N LEU A 31 -2.70 0.76 2.03
CA LEU A 31 -2.33 0.09 0.79
C LEU A 31 -3.18 -1.17 0.64
N THR A 32 -3.59 -1.43 -0.60
CA THR A 32 -4.16 -2.70 -1.02
C THR A 32 -3.35 -3.16 -2.22
N LEU A 33 -2.59 -4.25 -2.05
CA LEU A 33 -1.77 -4.87 -3.10
C LEU A 33 -2.43 -6.20 -3.47
N PRO A 34 -3.21 -6.25 -4.55
CA PRO A 34 -3.70 -7.50 -5.11
C PRO A 34 -2.67 -8.04 -6.08
N CYS A 35 -2.34 -9.31 -5.94
CA CYS A 35 -1.67 -10.05 -6.99
C CYS A 35 -2.74 -10.70 -7.88
N PHE A 36 -2.57 -10.63 -9.19
CA PHE A 36 -3.40 -11.41 -10.10
C PHE A 36 -3.01 -12.89 -10.01
N GLY A 37 -4.01 -13.77 -9.93
CA GLY A 37 -3.78 -15.23 -9.87
C GLY A 37 -3.26 -15.82 -11.18
N GLN A 38 -3.40 -15.08 -12.28
CA GLN A 38 -2.89 -15.39 -13.62
C GLN A 38 -2.34 -14.10 -14.24
N PRO A 39 -1.46 -14.18 -15.25
CA PRO A 39 -1.05 -13.01 -16.01
C PRO A 39 -2.27 -12.33 -16.63
N VAL A 40 -2.36 -11.00 -16.49
CA VAL A 40 -3.40 -10.17 -17.12
C VAL A 40 -2.70 -9.27 -18.12
N ASP A 41 -3.15 -9.34 -19.37
CA ASP A 41 -2.66 -8.59 -20.53
C ASP A 41 -3.70 -7.62 -21.10
N ASP A 42 -4.93 -7.65 -20.58
CA ASP A 42 -6.02 -6.75 -20.96
C ASP A 42 -6.13 -5.52 -20.06
N LEU A 43 -6.09 -4.34 -20.67
CA LEU A 43 -6.16 -3.05 -19.99
C LEU A 43 -7.52 -2.86 -19.29
N LYS A 44 -8.61 -3.34 -19.87
CA LYS A 44 -9.95 -3.19 -19.27
C LYS A 44 -10.04 -3.96 -17.95
N THR A 45 -9.58 -5.20 -17.93
CA THR A 45 -9.52 -6.03 -16.72
C THR A 45 -8.66 -5.38 -15.63
N MET A 46 -7.52 -4.77 -16.01
CA MET A 46 -6.67 -4.02 -15.07
C MET A 46 -7.38 -2.80 -14.48
N GLN A 47 -8.11 -2.03 -15.29
CA GLN A 47 -8.88 -0.87 -14.83
C GLN A 47 -10.03 -1.25 -13.88
N GLU A 48 -10.76 -2.32 -14.18
CA GLU A 48 -11.84 -2.82 -13.33
C GLU A 48 -11.31 -3.30 -11.96
N ALA A 49 -10.17 -4.00 -11.98
CA ALA A 49 -9.47 -4.40 -10.76
C ALA A 49 -9.03 -3.17 -9.97
N LEU A 50 -8.35 -2.21 -10.60
CA LEU A 50 -7.86 -0.98 -9.97
C LEU A 50 -9.00 -0.23 -9.26
N THR A 51 -10.12 0.00 -9.97
CA THR A 51 -11.32 0.64 -9.42
C THR A 51 -11.81 -0.09 -8.17
N THR A 52 -11.92 -1.41 -8.23
CA THR A 52 -12.36 -2.24 -7.09
C THR A 52 -11.42 -2.09 -5.89
N HIS A 53 -10.13 -1.98 -6.13
CA HIS A 53 -9.13 -1.83 -5.07
C HIS A 53 -9.12 -0.44 -4.46
N VAL A 54 -9.33 0.59 -5.28
CA VAL A 54 -9.48 1.98 -4.82
C VAL A 54 -10.72 2.11 -3.93
N VAL A 55 -11.84 1.48 -4.32
CA VAL A 55 -13.05 1.41 -3.45
C VAL A 55 -12.74 0.77 -2.10
N ARG A 56 -12.01 -0.36 -2.09
CA ARG A 56 -11.61 -1.02 -0.83
C ARG A 56 -10.66 -0.16 0.01
N CYS A 57 -9.77 0.60 -0.61
CA CYS A 57 -8.94 1.58 0.09
C CYS A 57 -9.79 2.69 0.72
N ALA A 58 -10.77 3.21 -0.02
CA ALA A 58 -11.73 4.20 0.48
C ALA A 58 -12.52 3.69 1.69
N GLU A 59 -12.97 2.44 1.67
CA GLU A 59 -13.63 1.80 2.81
C GLU A 59 -12.72 1.72 4.04
N LYS A 60 -11.45 1.35 3.84
CA LYS A 60 -10.45 1.29 4.93
C LYS A 60 -10.17 2.67 5.51
N LEU A 61 -10.08 3.72 4.68
CA LEU A 61 -9.94 5.10 5.12
C LEU A 61 -11.13 5.54 5.98
N ARG A 62 -12.36 5.28 5.53
CA ARG A 62 -13.58 5.59 6.29
C ARG A 62 -13.66 4.85 7.62
N ARG A 63 -13.30 3.55 7.66
CA ARG A 63 -13.24 2.78 8.91
C ARG A 63 -12.24 3.36 9.92
N GLN A 64 -11.17 3.98 9.44
CA GLN A 64 -10.18 4.66 10.27
C GLN A 64 -10.53 6.13 10.54
N GLN A 65 -11.68 6.61 10.04
CA GLN A 65 -12.08 8.02 10.09
C GLN A 65 -11.00 8.97 9.54
N SER A 66 -10.31 8.55 8.48
CA SER A 66 -9.25 9.31 7.83
C SER A 66 -9.60 9.66 6.37
N ALA A 67 -8.83 10.58 5.79
CA ALA A 67 -8.91 11.00 4.39
C ALA A 67 -7.52 10.92 3.75
N ALA A 68 -7.48 10.66 2.44
CA ALA A 68 -6.24 10.62 1.67
C ALA A 68 -6.01 11.94 0.95
N CYS A 69 -4.74 12.38 0.89
CA CYS A 69 -4.31 13.55 0.11
C CYS A 69 -3.43 13.15 -1.09
N LEU A 70 -3.00 11.89 -1.13
CA LEU A 70 -2.11 11.36 -2.15
C LEU A 70 -2.57 9.94 -2.48
N VAL A 71 -2.73 9.65 -3.77
CA VAL A 71 -2.99 8.31 -4.29
C VAL A 71 -1.76 7.88 -5.07
N THR A 72 -1.32 6.65 -4.90
CA THR A 72 -0.21 6.09 -5.68
C THR A 72 -0.60 4.74 -6.24
N VAL A 73 -0.55 4.63 -7.55
CA VAL A 73 -0.79 3.40 -8.30
C VAL A 73 0.56 2.78 -8.64
N TYR A 74 0.71 1.49 -8.36
CA TYR A 74 1.90 0.72 -8.67
C TYR A 74 1.54 -0.39 -9.65
N LEU A 75 2.35 -0.53 -10.69
CA LEU A 75 2.25 -1.62 -11.65
C LEU A 75 3.56 -2.39 -11.68
N GLN A 76 3.48 -3.71 -11.46
CA GLN A 76 4.63 -4.59 -11.45
C GLN A 76 4.28 -5.91 -12.14
N THR A 77 5.13 -6.35 -13.07
CA THR A 77 5.06 -7.72 -13.64
C THR A 77 5.60 -8.74 -12.66
N ASN A 78 5.23 -10.02 -12.82
CA ASN A 78 5.67 -11.09 -11.94
C ASN A 78 7.22 -11.14 -11.81
N PRO A 79 7.79 -10.80 -10.64
CA PRO A 79 9.25 -10.76 -10.46
C PRO A 79 9.89 -12.15 -10.42
N PHE A 80 9.10 -13.21 -10.23
CA PHE A 80 9.56 -14.60 -10.19
C PHE A 80 9.65 -15.26 -11.58
N ARG A 81 9.12 -14.60 -12.62
CA ARG A 81 9.28 -15.03 -14.01
C ARG A 81 10.49 -14.34 -14.61
N THR A 82 11.63 -15.04 -14.61
CA THR A 82 12.88 -14.58 -15.21
C THR A 82 12.95 -14.83 -16.72
N ASP A 83 11.98 -15.58 -17.26
CA ASP A 83 11.82 -15.90 -18.68
C ASP A 83 11.25 -14.72 -19.50
N GLN A 84 10.76 -13.66 -18.85
CA GLN A 84 10.09 -12.53 -19.51
C GLN A 84 10.67 -11.17 -19.06
N PRO A 85 10.53 -10.12 -19.89
CA PRO A 85 10.90 -8.77 -19.50
C PRO A 85 10.15 -8.33 -18.25
N GLN A 86 10.87 -7.82 -17.26
CA GLN A 86 10.27 -7.28 -16.05
C GLN A 86 9.95 -5.79 -16.23
N TYR A 87 8.77 -5.39 -15.77
CA TYR A 87 8.29 -4.02 -15.74
C TYR A 87 7.88 -3.64 -14.32
N LEU A 88 8.31 -2.46 -13.89
CA LEU A 88 7.93 -1.82 -12.64
C LEU A 88 7.73 -0.34 -12.92
N ASN A 89 6.55 0.18 -12.60
CA ASN A 89 6.28 1.60 -12.67
C ASN A 89 5.32 2.02 -11.55
N SER A 90 5.33 3.30 -11.22
CA SER A 90 4.42 3.88 -10.24
C SER A 90 4.08 5.31 -10.61
N GLN A 91 2.83 5.68 -10.40
CA GLN A 91 2.36 7.05 -10.58
C GLN A 91 1.68 7.52 -9.31
N ALA A 92 2.06 8.71 -8.85
CA ALA A 92 1.49 9.36 -7.69
C ALA A 92 0.74 10.61 -8.09
N THR A 93 -0.50 10.74 -7.62
CA THR A 93 -1.40 11.86 -7.90
C THR A 93 -1.81 12.50 -6.58
N ALA A 94 -1.49 13.79 -6.43
CA ALA A 94 -1.94 14.58 -5.29
C ALA A 94 -3.40 14.99 -5.49
N LEU A 95 -4.22 14.82 -4.46
CA LEU A 95 -5.62 15.19 -4.48
C LEU A 95 -5.79 16.68 -4.15
N PRO A 96 -6.72 17.40 -4.79
CA PRO A 96 -6.94 18.83 -4.55
C PRO A 96 -7.47 19.11 -3.14
N HIS A 97 -8.17 18.14 -2.54
CA HIS A 97 -8.62 18.19 -1.16
C HIS A 97 -8.56 16.78 -0.55
N PRO A 98 -8.33 16.64 0.78
CA PRO A 98 -8.38 15.34 1.42
C PRO A 98 -9.76 14.69 1.24
N THR A 99 -9.81 13.51 0.61
CA THR A 99 -11.07 12.78 0.40
C THR A 99 -10.96 11.31 0.79
N ASN A 100 -12.08 10.73 1.18
CA ASN A 100 -12.27 9.29 1.37
C ASN A 100 -13.54 8.80 0.64
N ALA A 101 -14.06 9.60 -0.28
CA ALA A 101 -15.26 9.31 -1.03
C ALA A 101 -14.98 8.27 -2.12
N THR A 102 -15.79 7.20 -2.14
CA THR A 102 -15.70 6.16 -3.18
C THR A 102 -15.88 6.66 -4.61
N PRO A 103 -16.78 7.62 -4.94
CA PRO A 103 -16.94 8.05 -6.32
C PRO A 103 -15.85 9.02 -6.81
N GLU A 104 -15.10 9.65 -5.91
CA GLU A 104 -14.08 10.64 -6.27
C GLU A 104 -12.71 9.98 -6.48
N LEU A 105 -12.33 9.03 -5.61
CA LEU A 105 -10.99 8.43 -5.65
C LEU A 105 -10.66 7.72 -6.98
N PRO A 106 -11.56 6.93 -7.60
CA PRO A 106 -11.29 6.26 -8.87
C PRO A 106 -11.08 7.19 -10.07
N GLN A 107 -11.40 8.47 -9.95
CA GLN A 107 -11.20 9.45 -11.03
C GLN A 107 -9.73 9.89 -11.14
N TYR A 108 -8.91 9.52 -10.16
CA TYR A 108 -7.49 9.86 -10.08
C TYR A 108 -6.56 8.66 -10.32
N ASP A 109 -7.14 7.57 -10.85
CA ASP A 109 -6.51 6.29 -11.19
C ASP A 109 -5.69 6.33 -12.49
#